data_AF-A0AAU3NMH9-F1
#
_entry.id   AF-A0AAU3NMH9-F1
#
_cell.length_a   1.000
_cell.length_b   1.000
_cell.length_c   1.000
_cell.angle_alpha   90.00
_cell.angle_beta   90.00
_cell.angle_gamma   90.00
#
_symmetry.space_group_name_H-M   'P 1'
#
loop_
_entity.id
_entity.type
_entity.pdbx_description
1 polymer ?
#
loop_
_entity_poly.entity_id
_entity_poly.type
_entity_poly.pdbx_seq_one_letter_code
_entity_poly.pdbx_strand_id
1 'polypeptide(L)'
;MVDSDQQVRDLLAARAEVLHLGVANYCWFIDPSKALCLKLAGTPDATKPLVGMCDSSRCPQATHHPCHRPVWATSAQTKQTFIGSLARRQKVEKSWLQADLDRDLAVLAAIDATA
;
A
#
# COMPACT_ATOMS: atom_id res chain seq x y z
N MET A 1 -6.85 23.45 -17.88
CA MET A 1 -7.33 24.57 -17.04
C MET A 1 -8.71 24.15 -16.58
N VAL A 2 -8.96 24.02 -15.27
CA VAL A 2 -10.31 23.74 -14.75
C VAL A 2 -10.95 25.11 -14.55
N ASP A 3 -11.93 25.45 -15.37
CA ASP A 3 -12.40 26.84 -15.50
C ASP A 3 -13.57 27.18 -14.57
N SER A 4 -14.11 26.21 -13.81
CA SER A 4 -15.06 26.50 -12.73
C SER A 4 -14.98 25.56 -11.54
N ASP A 5 -15.32 26.07 -10.35
CA ASP A 5 -15.44 25.29 -9.12
C ASP A 5 -16.38 24.08 -9.26
N GLN A 6 -17.38 24.17 -10.14
CA GLN A 6 -18.28 23.05 -10.42
C GLN A 6 -17.54 21.91 -11.13
N GLN A 7 -16.69 22.22 -12.11
CA GLN A 7 -15.88 21.21 -12.78
C GLN A 7 -14.88 20.54 -11.82
N VAL A 8 -14.28 21.30 -10.90
CA VAL A 8 -13.43 20.73 -9.84
C VAL A 8 -14.24 19.76 -8.96
N ARG A 9 -15.44 20.17 -8.53
CA ARG A 9 -16.33 19.34 -7.70
C ARG A 9 -16.73 18.05 -8.40
N ASP A 10 -17.09 18.11 -9.68
CA ASP A 10 -17.49 16.94 -10.45
C ASP A 10 -16.33 15.95 -10.62
N LEU A 11 -15.11 16.46 -10.86
CA LEU A 11 -13.89 15.64 -10.94
C LEU A 11 -13.57 14.98 -9.60
N LEU A 12 -13.71 15.70 -8.49
CA LEU A 12 -13.51 15.15 -7.15
C LEU A 12 -14.58 14.11 -6.80
N ALA A 13 -15.85 14.37 -7.11
CA ALA A 13 -16.95 13.44 -6.88
C ALA A 13 -16.73 12.10 -7.62
N ALA A 14 -16.33 12.16 -8.90
CA ALA A 14 -16.02 10.97 -9.70
C ALA A 14 -14.85 10.14 -9.15
N ARG A 15 -13.96 10.75 -8.35
CA ARG A 15 -12.81 10.06 -7.72
C ARG A 15 -13.09 9.65 -6.29
N ALA A 16 -13.99 10.33 -5.59
CA ALA A 16 -14.33 10.05 -4.20
C ALA A 16 -14.92 8.64 -4.02
N GLU A 17 -15.65 8.13 -5.02
CA GLU A 17 -16.25 6.79 -4.96
C GLU A 17 -15.22 5.66 -4.99
N VAL A 18 -14.02 5.91 -5.55
CA VAL A 18 -12.98 4.90 -5.75
C VAL A 18 -11.76 5.11 -4.84
N LEU A 19 -11.64 6.28 -4.20
CA LEU A 19 -10.55 6.60 -3.28
C LEU A 19 -10.89 6.16 -1.85
N HIS A 20 -10.17 5.17 -1.35
CA HIS A 20 -10.27 4.68 0.02
C HIS A 20 -9.03 5.06 0.83
N LEU A 21 -9.24 5.83 1.90
CA LEU A 21 -8.15 6.31 2.75
C LEU A 21 -7.81 5.26 3.81
N GLY A 22 -6.55 4.85 3.85
CA GLY A 22 -6.00 3.95 4.87
C GLY A 22 -4.79 4.57 5.56
N VAL A 23 -4.42 4.00 6.70
CA VAL A 23 -3.27 4.47 7.49
C VAL A 23 -1.94 4.21 6.79
N ALA A 24 -1.84 3.11 6.05
CA ALA A 24 -0.62 2.71 5.33
C ALA A 24 -0.59 3.11 3.86
N ASN A 25 -1.75 3.38 3.26
CA ASN A 25 -1.86 3.76 1.86
C ASN A 25 -3.22 4.38 1.58
N TYR A 26 -3.31 5.14 0.50
CA TYR A 26 -4.59 5.40 -0.15
C TYR A 26 -4.78 4.37 -1.27
N CYS A 27 -5.99 3.85 -1.42
CA CYS A 27 -6.34 2.87 -2.44
C CYS A 27 -7.27 3.52 -3.45
N TRP A 28 -6.89 3.50 -4.72
CA TRP A 28 -7.68 4.12 -5.79
C TRP A 28 -8.78 3.24 -6.36
N PHE A 29 -8.82 1.95 -6.00
CA PHE A 29 -9.82 0.94 -6.39
C PHE A 29 -10.54 1.15 -7.75
N ILE A 30 -9.80 1.57 -8.78
CA ILE A 30 -10.34 1.96 -10.11
C ILE A 30 -10.82 0.73 -10.89
N ASP A 31 -10.16 -0.40 -10.66
CA ASP A 31 -10.29 -1.63 -11.42
C ASP A 31 -10.23 -2.81 -10.43
N PRO A 32 -11.37 -3.41 -10.05
CA PRO A 32 -11.43 -4.54 -9.12
C PRO A 32 -10.55 -5.72 -9.56
N SER A 33 -10.37 -5.92 -10.87
CA SER A 33 -9.51 -6.99 -11.40
C SER A 33 -8.02 -6.77 -11.14
N LYS A 34 -7.63 -5.55 -10.75
CA LYS A 34 -6.25 -5.20 -10.35
C LYS A 34 -6.06 -5.14 -8.84
N ALA A 35 -7.14 -5.23 -8.06
CA ALA A 35 -7.07 -5.18 -6.61
C ALA A 35 -6.41 -6.44 -6.06
N LEU A 36 -5.18 -6.31 -5.54
CA LEU A 36 -4.43 -7.43 -4.99
C LEU A 36 -5.15 -8.06 -3.79
N CYS A 37 -5.80 -7.25 -2.95
CA CYS A 37 -6.57 -7.75 -1.80
C CYS A 37 -7.70 -8.69 -2.21
N LEU A 38 -8.42 -8.40 -3.31
CA LEU A 38 -9.48 -9.27 -3.82
C LEU A 38 -8.93 -10.57 -4.41
N LYS A 39 -7.81 -10.49 -5.14
CA LYS A 39 -7.12 -11.67 -5.68
C LYS A 39 -6.68 -12.61 -4.56
N LEU A 40 -6.03 -12.07 -3.53
CA LEU A 40 -5.54 -12.85 -2.40
C LEU A 40 -6.69 -13.43 -1.56
N ALA A 41 -7.81 -12.72 -1.46
CA ALA A 41 -8.98 -13.18 -0.72
C ALA A 41 -9.90 -14.12 -1.52
N GLY A 42 -9.65 -14.35 -2.81
CA GLY A 42 -10.52 -15.16 -3.66
C GLY A 42 -11.92 -14.57 -3.86
N THR A 43 -12.05 -13.24 -3.83
CA THR A 43 -13.34 -12.52 -3.95
C THR A 43 -13.33 -11.55 -5.14
N PRO A 44 -13.18 -12.06 -6.38
CA PRO A 44 -12.99 -11.21 -7.56
C PRO A 44 -14.18 -10.29 -7.88
N ASP A 45 -15.38 -10.67 -7.46
CA ASP A 45 -16.63 -9.93 -7.73
C ASP A 45 -16.98 -8.88 -6.67
N ALA A 46 -16.10 -8.67 -5.68
CA ALA A 46 -16.34 -7.65 -4.65
C ALA A 46 -16.27 -6.23 -5.24
N THR A 47 -17.22 -5.39 -4.85
CA THR A 47 -17.36 -4.01 -5.34
C THR A 47 -16.64 -2.96 -4.50
N LYS A 48 -15.90 -3.39 -3.47
CA LYS A 48 -15.11 -2.54 -2.57
C LYS A 48 -13.80 -3.24 -2.22
N PRO A 49 -12.71 -2.49 -1.93
CA PRO A 49 -11.47 -3.10 -1.50
C PRO A 49 -11.59 -3.68 -0.10
N LEU A 50 -10.97 -4.84 0.11
CA LEU A 50 -10.69 -5.37 1.45
C LEU A 50 -9.45 -4.65 2.00
N VAL A 51 -9.63 -3.40 2.46
CA VAL A 51 -8.51 -2.50 2.85
C VAL A 51 -7.61 -3.14 3.91
N GLY A 52 -8.18 -3.85 4.88
CA GLY A 52 -7.40 -4.57 5.91
C GLY A 52 -6.56 -5.75 5.38
N MET A 53 -6.82 -6.21 4.16
CA MET A 53 -6.05 -7.27 3.48
C MET A 53 -5.16 -6.71 2.36
N CYS A 54 -5.05 -5.40 2.22
CA CYS A 54 -4.24 -4.77 1.20
C CYS A 54 -2.75 -4.97 1.51
N ASP A 55 -2.07 -5.76 0.68
CA ASP A 55 -0.61 -5.70 0.58
C ASP A 55 -0.22 -4.51 -0.30
N SER A 56 -0.23 -3.32 0.30
CA SER A 56 -0.03 -2.05 -0.39
C SER A 56 1.38 -1.87 -0.95
N SER A 57 2.37 -2.62 -0.46
CA SER A 57 3.71 -2.66 -1.05
C SER A 57 3.73 -3.26 -2.46
N ARG A 58 2.72 -4.07 -2.80
CA ARG A 58 2.60 -4.83 -4.05
C ARG A 58 1.37 -4.45 -4.87
N CYS A 59 0.37 -3.82 -4.27
CA CYS A 59 -0.87 -3.48 -4.94
C CYS A 59 -0.66 -2.31 -5.91
N PRO A 60 -0.94 -2.47 -7.22
CA PRO A 60 -0.71 -1.40 -8.21
C PRO A 60 -1.69 -0.22 -8.09
N GLN A 61 -2.70 -0.33 -7.22
CA GLN A 61 -3.70 0.71 -6.96
C GLN A 61 -3.46 1.44 -5.64
N ALA A 62 -2.37 1.14 -4.93
CA ALA A 62 -1.99 1.80 -3.69
C ALA A 62 -1.04 2.98 -3.96
N THR A 63 -1.28 4.12 -3.31
CA THR A 63 -0.34 5.24 -3.28
C THR A 63 0.13 5.53 -1.85
N HIS A 64 1.37 5.98 -1.76
CA HIS A 64 2.05 6.31 -0.51
C HIS A 64 2.33 7.81 -0.47
N HIS A 65 2.13 8.42 0.70
CA HIS A 65 2.25 9.86 0.91
C HIS A 65 2.99 10.11 2.23
N PRO A 66 3.50 11.35 2.49
CA PRO A 66 4.24 11.66 3.70
C PRO A 66 3.52 11.24 5.00
N CYS A 67 2.19 11.36 5.07
CA CYS A 67 1.40 10.92 6.22
C CYS A 67 1.48 9.40 6.50
N HIS A 68 1.81 8.57 5.51
CA HIS A 68 1.95 7.12 5.67
C HIS A 68 3.34 6.71 6.16
N ARG A 69 4.33 7.61 6.10
CA ARG A 69 5.72 7.31 6.47
C ARG A 69 5.85 6.63 7.85
N PRO A 70 5.14 7.07 8.92
CA PRO A 70 5.33 6.49 10.25
C PRO A 70 5.02 4.99 10.30
N VAL A 71 3.94 4.53 9.66
CA VAL A 71 3.57 3.11 9.70
C VAL A 71 4.56 2.24 8.90
N TRP A 72 5.09 2.76 7.78
CA TRP A 72 6.13 2.06 7.02
C TRP A 72 7.46 2.01 7.77
N ALA A 73 7.82 3.07 8.50
CA ALA A 73 9.01 3.08 9.35
C ALA A 73 8.92 2.03 10.46
N THR A 74 7.76 1.96 11.14
CA THR A 74 7.50 0.92 12.14
C THR A 74 7.54 -0.48 11.54
N SER A 75 6.94 -0.67 10.36
CA SER A 75 6.94 -1.95 9.64
C SER A 75 8.36 -2.43 9.30
N ALA A 76 9.19 -1.56 8.72
CA ALA A 76 10.57 -1.86 8.38
C ALA A 76 11.41 -2.16 9.64
N GLN A 77 11.27 -1.36 10.70
CA GLN A 77 11.98 -1.58 11.97
C GLN A 77 11.62 -2.93 12.62
N THR A 78 10.33 -3.29 12.59
CA THR A 78 9.83 -4.57 13.10
C THR A 78 10.45 -5.73 12.31
N LYS A 79 10.47 -5.65 10.98
CA LYS A 79 11.09 -6.67 10.12
C LYS A 79 12.58 -6.80 10.35
N GLN A 80 13.32 -5.69 10.46
CA GLN A 80 14.75 -5.70 10.79
C GLN A 80 15.04 -6.40 12.11
N THR A 81 14.25 -6.07 13.14
CA THR A 81 14.36 -6.70 14.47
C THR A 81 14.10 -8.19 14.40
N PHE A 82 13.04 -8.60 13.70
CA PHE A 82 12.67 -10.01 13.56
C PHE A 82 13.73 -10.79 12.78
N ILE A 83 14.22 -10.26 11.65
CA ILE A 83 15.31 -10.86 10.87
C ILE A 83 16.58 -11.04 11.72
N GLY A 84 16.90 -10.05 12.58
CA GLY A 84 18.03 -10.12 13.50
C GLY A 84 17.89 -11.21 14.57
N SER A 85 16.66 -11.58 14.92
CA SER A 85 16.37 -12.64 15.90
C SER A 85 16.42 -14.07 15.35
N LEU A 86 16.47 -14.23 14.02
CA LEU A 86 16.47 -15.57 13.39
C LEU A 86 17.79 -16.30 13.58
N ALA A 87 17.71 -17.60 13.86
CA ALA A 87 18.87 -18.47 13.94
C ALA A 87 19.56 -18.63 12.59
N ARG A 88 20.88 -18.82 12.59
CA ARG A 88 21.71 -18.96 11.38
C ARG A 88 21.23 -20.05 10.40
N ARG A 89 20.54 -21.08 10.89
CA ARG A 89 19.99 -22.18 10.09
C ARG A 89 18.72 -21.81 9.31
N GLN A 90 18.00 -20.76 9.71
CA GLN A 90 16.73 -20.31 9.10
C GLN A 90 16.97 -19.43 7.86
N LYS A 91 17.74 -19.97 6.89
CA LYS A 91 18.19 -19.20 5.73
C LYS A 91 17.03 -18.83 4.79
N VAL A 92 16.08 -19.74 4.62
CA VAL A 92 14.94 -19.56 3.72
C VAL A 92 14.01 -18.48 4.27
N GLU A 93 13.64 -18.61 5.54
CA GLU A 93 12.80 -17.64 6.25
C GLU A 93 13.45 -16.25 6.24
N LYS A 94 14.75 -16.19 6.51
CA LYS A 94 15.51 -14.94 6.43
C LYS A 94 15.46 -14.32 5.04
N SER A 95 15.62 -15.11 3.98
CA SER A 95 15.58 -14.59 2.60
C SER A 95 14.20 -14.04 2.21
N TRP A 96 13.12 -14.70 2.65
CA TRP A 96 11.75 -14.25 2.37
C TRP A 96 11.44 -12.95 3.11
N LEU A 97 11.79 -12.88 4.40
CA LEU A 97 11.61 -11.67 5.21
C LEU A 97 12.49 -10.52 4.73
N GLN A 98 13.68 -10.80 4.21
CA GLN A 98 14.52 -9.78 3.60
C GLN A 98 13.83 -9.17 2.37
N ALA A 99 13.23 -10.01 1.50
CA ALA A 99 12.48 -9.51 0.35
C ALA A 99 11.24 -8.69 0.74
N ASP A 100 10.59 -9.00 1.87
CA ASP A 100 9.53 -8.17 2.44
C ASP A 100 10.08 -6.83 2.96
N LEU A 101 11.20 -6.85 3.67
CA LEU A 101 11.85 -5.64 4.18
C LEU A 101 12.32 -4.73 3.05
N ASP A 102 12.89 -5.28 1.99
CA ASP A 102 13.36 -4.51 0.83
C ASP A 102 12.21 -3.76 0.15
N ARG A 103 11.01 -4.36 0.12
CA ARG A 103 9.79 -3.69 -0.37
C ARG A 103 9.36 -2.54 0.54
N ASP A 104 9.35 -2.73 1.86
CA ASP A 104 9.04 -1.65 2.80
C ASP A 104 10.02 -0.48 2.68
N LEU A 105 11.31 -0.77 2.54
CA LEU A 105 12.36 0.23 2.36
C LEU A 105 12.19 0.99 1.03
N ALA A 106 11.78 0.31 -0.04
CA ALA A 106 11.45 0.97 -1.30
C ALA A 106 10.25 1.92 -1.17
N VAL A 107 9.22 1.55 -0.39
CA VAL A 107 8.10 2.46 -0.09
C VAL A 107 8.56 3.68 0.69
N LEU A 108 9.38 3.50 1.74
CA LEU A 108 9.95 4.62 2.50
C LEU A 108 10.78 5.55 1.62
N ALA A 109 11.66 5.00 0.80
CA ALA A 109 12.46 5.79 -0.13
C ALA A 109 11.59 6.60 -1.11
N ALA A 110 10.51 6.00 -1.62
CA ALA A 110 9.57 6.69 -2.50
C ALA A 110 8.82 7.82 -1.76
N ILE A 111 8.40 7.61 -0.51
CA ILE A 111 7.78 8.67 0.29
C ILE A 111 8.76 9.81 0.52
N ASP A 112 9.98 9.49 0.95
CA ASP A 112 11.02 10.48 1.29
C ASP A 112 11.51 11.28 0.08
N ALA A 113 11.45 10.70 -1.13
CA ALA A 113 11.76 11.41 -2.37
C ALA A 113 10.70 12.45 -2.78
N THR A 114 9.51 12.43 -2.17
CA THR A 114 8.40 13.36 -2.43
C THR A 114 8.14 14.36 -1.31
N ALA A 115 8.92 14.26 -0.22
CA ALA A 115 8.81 15.09 0.98
C ALA A 115 9.53 16.43 0.85
#